data_AF-A0A383F786-F1
#
_entry.id   AF-A0A383F786-F1
#
_cell.length_a   1.000
_cell.length_b   1.000
_cell.length_c   1.000
_cell.angle_alpha   90.00
_cell.angle_beta   90.00
_cell.angle_gamma   90.00
#
_symmetry.space_group_name_H-M   'P 1'
#
loop_
_entity.id
_entity.type
_entity.pdbx_description
1 polymer ?
#
loop_
_entity_poly.entity_id
_entity_poly.type
_entity_poly.pdbx_seq_one_letter_code
_entity_poly.pdbx_strand_id
1 'polypeptide(L)'
;MANSKTTSRRDFLEFCSHAGLGLAVPFGSPSLLQGKPKEPDPYEGPFYVVFNASGGWDTTYLMDPKGVNEINRLYKESDIRTHGKHKFAPTAAHIENGMSNETFYKTYGDELLVLNGLDYSINNHSPCKRYMATGKLDSLAYPTFAALVAACRGPETPLAFLTFGNYSATGNLVPMARIPYLSSL
;
A
#
# COMPACT_ATOMS: atom_id res chain seq x y z
N MET A 1 51.42 -45.62 -36.52
CA MET A 1 49.94 -45.61 -36.52
C MET A 1 49.48 -44.76 -35.35
N ALA A 2 48.93 -43.58 -35.62
CA ALA A 2 48.44 -42.68 -34.57
C ALA A 2 47.04 -43.12 -34.12
N ASN A 3 46.90 -43.39 -32.83
CA ASN A 3 45.65 -43.87 -32.24
C ASN A 3 44.67 -42.69 -32.11
N SER A 4 43.59 -42.70 -32.90
CA SER A 4 42.53 -41.69 -32.83
C SER A 4 41.75 -41.89 -31.53
N LYS A 5 41.96 -41.03 -30.52
CA LYS A 5 41.11 -41.01 -29.32
C LYS A 5 39.67 -40.70 -29.73
N THR A 6 38.76 -41.66 -29.53
CA THR A 6 37.32 -41.44 -29.65
C THR A 6 36.85 -40.60 -28.46
N THR A 7 36.28 -39.43 -28.74
CA THR A 7 35.72 -38.54 -27.72
C THR A 7 34.59 -39.23 -26.97
N SER A 8 34.71 -39.34 -25.66
CA SER A 8 33.72 -40.00 -24.82
C SER A 8 32.57 -39.05 -24.45
N ARG A 9 31.41 -39.60 -24.04
CA ARG A 9 30.29 -38.78 -23.50
C ARG A 9 30.72 -37.92 -22.31
N ARG A 10 31.71 -38.37 -21.52
CA ARG A 10 32.26 -37.63 -20.40
C ARG A 10 33.03 -36.40 -20.90
N ASP A 11 33.84 -36.55 -21.93
CA ASP A 11 34.64 -35.47 -22.51
C ASP A 11 33.73 -34.37 -23.08
N PHE A 12 32.59 -34.75 -23.67
CA PHE A 12 31.57 -33.80 -24.13
C PHE A 12 30.92 -33.03 -22.97
N LEU A 13 30.53 -33.71 -21.89
CA LEU A 13 29.94 -33.07 -20.72
C LEU A 13 30.95 -32.18 -19.96
N GLU A 14 32.21 -32.58 -19.94
CA GLU A 14 33.32 -31.82 -19.37
C GLU A 14 33.54 -30.54 -20.19
N PHE A 15 33.52 -30.63 -21.52
CA PHE A 15 33.58 -29.47 -22.40
C PHE A 15 32.40 -28.51 -22.23
N CYS A 16 31.16 -29.02 -22.15
CA CYS A 16 29.97 -28.21 -21.87
C CYS A 16 30.04 -27.53 -20.50
N SER A 17 30.55 -28.23 -19.48
CA SER A 17 30.71 -27.68 -18.13
C SER A 17 31.75 -26.56 -18.08
N HIS A 18 32.88 -26.72 -18.78
CA HIS A 18 33.90 -25.68 -18.90
C HIS A 18 33.41 -24.46 -19.69
N ALA A 19 32.66 -24.67 -20.77
CA ALA A 19 32.04 -23.57 -21.53
C ALA A 19 31.01 -22.80 -20.68
N GLY A 20 30.21 -23.48 -19.87
CA GLY A 20 29.27 -22.86 -18.93
C GLY A 20 29.96 -22.07 -17.81
N LEU A 21 31.06 -22.60 -17.26
CA LEU A 21 31.87 -21.91 -16.25
C LEU A 21 32.57 -20.68 -16.82
N GLY A 22 33.05 -20.72 -18.07
CA GLY A 22 33.66 -19.56 -18.73
C GLY A 22 32.71 -18.36 -18.90
N LEU A 23 31.40 -18.61 -19.00
CA LEU A 23 30.37 -17.56 -19.05
C LEU A 23 29.89 -17.13 -17.65
N ALA A 24 30.04 -17.99 -16.63
CA ALA A 24 29.50 -17.76 -15.29
C ALA A 24 30.53 -17.16 -14.31
N VAL A 25 31.83 -17.20 -14.60
CA VAL A 25 32.84 -16.60 -13.72
C VAL A 25 33.08 -15.15 -14.12
N PRO A 26 32.79 -14.17 -13.24
CA PRO A 26 33.01 -12.76 -13.52
C PRO A 26 34.51 -12.44 -13.36
N PHE A 27 35.32 -12.80 -14.36
CA PHE A 27 36.76 -12.46 -14.39
C PHE A 27 37.05 -11.03 -14.87
N GLY A 28 36.01 -10.22 -15.11
CA GLY A 28 36.14 -8.79 -15.39
C GLY A 28 35.59 -7.98 -14.22
N SER A 29 36.32 -6.95 -13.78
CA SER A 29 35.79 -5.96 -12.85
C SER A 29 34.40 -5.49 -13.29
N PRO A 30 33.39 -5.43 -12.40
CA PRO A 30 32.01 -5.07 -12.75
C PRO A 30 31.84 -3.64 -13.30
N SER A 31 32.94 -2.87 -13.39
CA SER A 31 33.03 -1.48 -13.85
C SER A 31 32.35 -1.19 -15.20
N LEU A 32 32.40 -2.10 -16.18
CA LEU A 32 31.80 -1.84 -17.50
C LEU A 32 30.27 -2.02 -17.53
N LEU A 33 29.70 -2.74 -16.55
CA LEU A 33 28.26 -2.97 -16.41
C LEU A 33 27.65 -2.20 -15.23
N GLN A 34 28.48 -1.63 -14.35
CA GLN A 34 28.05 -0.70 -13.32
C GLN A 34 27.86 0.68 -13.93
N GLY A 35 26.61 1.01 -14.25
CA GLY A 35 26.21 2.40 -14.41
C GLY A 35 26.65 3.21 -13.19
N LYS A 36 27.11 4.45 -13.40
CA LYS A 36 27.42 5.36 -12.29
C LYS A 36 26.19 5.40 -11.37
N PRO A 37 26.34 5.22 -10.04
CA PRO A 37 25.21 5.37 -9.13
C PRO A 37 24.76 6.82 -9.21
N LYS A 38 23.67 7.05 -9.94
CA LYS A 38 22.90 8.29 -9.88
C LYS A 38 21.72 7.97 -8.98
N GLU A 39 21.64 8.64 -7.84
CA GLU A 39 20.40 8.65 -7.07
C GLU A 39 19.29 9.14 -8.00
N PRO A 40 18.15 8.44 -8.09
CA PRO A 40 17.03 8.93 -8.88
C PRO A 40 16.64 10.31 -8.37
N ASP A 41 16.24 11.19 -9.30
CA ASP A 41 15.78 12.52 -8.92
C ASP A 41 14.58 12.36 -7.94
N PRO A 42 14.48 13.18 -6.87
CA PRO A 42 13.40 13.07 -5.90
C PRO A 42 12.03 13.16 -6.59
N TYR A 43 11.07 12.39 -6.10
CA TYR A 43 9.70 12.52 -6.57
C TYR A 43 9.10 13.84 -6.05
N GLU A 44 8.83 14.78 -6.96
CA GLU A 44 8.30 16.11 -6.65
C GLU A 44 6.76 16.13 -6.55
N GLY A 45 6.09 15.03 -6.94
CA GLY A 45 4.64 14.93 -6.93
C GLY A 45 4.06 14.59 -5.56
N PRO A 46 2.71 14.59 -5.43
CA PRO A 46 2.05 14.21 -4.20
C PRO A 46 2.14 12.70 -3.96
N PHE A 47 2.32 12.31 -2.71
CA PHE A 47 2.18 10.93 -2.27
C PHE A 47 0.71 10.59 -2.02
N TYR A 48 0.25 9.46 -2.55
CA TYR A 48 -1.09 8.97 -2.29
C TYR A 48 -1.03 7.83 -1.28
N VAL A 49 -1.64 8.03 -0.11
CA VAL A 49 -1.60 7.05 0.98
C VAL A 49 -3.02 6.54 1.26
N VAL A 50 -3.20 5.22 1.19
CA VAL A 50 -4.47 4.55 1.46
C VAL A 50 -4.32 3.70 2.71
N PHE A 51 -5.09 4.02 3.74
CA PHE A 51 -5.13 3.26 4.98
C PHE A 51 -6.43 2.47 5.05
N ASN A 52 -6.31 1.19 5.41
CA ASN A 52 -7.47 0.38 5.81
C ASN A 52 -7.36 0.12 7.30
N ALA A 53 -8.17 0.82 8.10
CA ALA A 53 -8.20 0.64 9.53
C ALA A 53 -8.99 -0.63 9.92
N SER A 54 -8.32 -1.78 9.89
CA SER A 54 -8.91 -3.07 10.26
C SER A 54 -9.02 -3.22 11.79
N GLY A 55 -9.93 -2.47 12.38
CA GLY A 55 -10.24 -2.51 13.81
C GLY A 55 -11.56 -1.84 14.17
N GLY A 56 -12.20 -1.18 13.19
CA GLY A 56 -13.33 -0.31 13.42
C GLY A 56 -12.84 1.01 14.00
N TRP A 57 -13.08 2.10 13.29
CA TRP A 57 -13.06 3.41 13.91
C TRP A 57 -14.43 3.60 14.58
N ASP A 58 -14.44 4.04 15.84
CA ASP A 58 -15.70 4.49 16.44
C ASP A 58 -16.12 5.77 15.71
N THR A 59 -17.06 5.61 14.78
CA THR A 59 -17.55 6.71 13.96
C THR A 59 -18.22 7.76 14.81
N THR A 60 -18.87 7.36 15.91
CA THR A 60 -19.51 8.27 16.85
C THR A 60 -18.49 9.12 17.61
N TYR A 61 -17.25 8.64 17.75
CA TYR A 61 -16.20 9.37 18.45
C TYR A 61 -15.32 10.24 17.53
N LEU A 62 -15.43 10.10 16.21
CA LEU A 62 -14.57 10.78 15.25
C LEU A 62 -15.31 11.70 14.28
N MET A 63 -16.29 11.17 13.54
CA MET A 63 -16.74 11.78 12.28
C MET A 63 -18.23 11.66 11.97
N ASP A 64 -18.99 10.92 12.77
CA ASP A 64 -20.45 10.86 12.73
C ASP A 64 -21.02 10.91 14.16
N PRO A 65 -20.84 12.05 14.87
CA PRO A 65 -21.16 12.13 16.29
C PRO A 65 -22.65 11.91 16.56
N LYS A 66 -22.95 11.09 17.58
CA LYS A 66 -24.31 10.75 18.02
C LYS A 66 -24.49 11.14 19.49
N GLY A 67 -25.09 12.30 19.72
CA GLY A 67 -25.37 12.83 21.06
C GLY A 67 -26.78 12.54 21.59
N VAL A 68 -27.51 11.64 20.95
CA VAL A 68 -28.91 11.29 21.28
C VAL A 68 -29.02 9.84 21.75
N ASN A 69 -30.06 9.52 22.52
CA ASN A 69 -30.38 8.17 23.00
C ASN A 69 -29.22 7.44 23.72
N GLU A 70 -28.30 8.21 24.31
CA GLU A 70 -27.11 7.67 24.99
C GLU A 70 -26.25 6.74 24.12
N ILE A 71 -26.30 6.91 22.78
CA ILE A 71 -25.45 6.16 21.83
C ILE A 71 -23.98 6.40 22.16
N ASN A 72 -23.62 7.65 22.47
CA ASN A 72 -22.34 8.00 23.05
C ASN A 72 -22.55 8.54 24.47
N ARG A 73 -21.69 8.14 25.42
CA ARG A 73 -21.78 8.51 26.84
C ARG A 73 -20.81 9.63 27.24
N LEU A 74 -19.94 10.05 26.33
CA LEU A 74 -18.87 11.01 26.61
C LEU A 74 -19.30 12.45 26.31
N TYR A 75 -20.37 12.66 25.54
CA TYR A 75 -20.86 13.99 25.18
C TYR A 75 -22.35 13.95 24.87
N LYS A 76 -22.99 15.13 24.90
CA LYS A 76 -24.40 15.33 24.51
C LYS A 76 -24.49 16.00 23.14
N GLU A 77 -25.68 16.01 22.55
CA GLU A 77 -25.92 16.65 21.25
C GLU A 77 -25.49 18.13 21.21
N SER A 78 -25.69 18.87 22.32
CA SER A 78 -25.25 20.26 22.46
C SER A 78 -23.74 20.46 22.40
N ASP A 79 -22.96 19.41 22.66
CA ASP A 79 -21.50 19.48 22.75
C ASP A 79 -20.84 19.21 21.40
N ILE A 80 -21.61 18.70 20.42
CA ILE A 80 -21.14 18.41 19.07
C ILE A 80 -20.60 19.68 18.43
N ARG A 81 -19.39 19.59 17.87
CA ARG A 81 -18.69 20.71 17.25
C ARG A 81 -18.81 20.66 15.73
N THR A 82 -18.60 21.81 15.10
CA THR A 82 -18.68 21.96 13.65
C THR A 82 -17.53 22.83 13.16
N HIS A 83 -16.94 22.44 12.03
CA HIS A 83 -16.00 23.23 11.25
C HIS A 83 -16.43 23.18 9.78
N GLY A 84 -16.82 24.32 9.20
CA GLY A 84 -17.42 24.33 7.87
C GLY A 84 -18.66 23.43 7.79
N LYS A 85 -18.61 22.40 6.93
CA LYS A 85 -19.68 21.39 6.77
C LYS A 85 -19.48 20.13 7.62
N HIS A 86 -18.36 20.03 8.35
CA HIS A 86 -18.00 18.85 9.11
C HIS A 86 -18.52 18.94 10.53
N LYS A 87 -19.32 17.95 10.94
CA LYS A 87 -19.73 17.76 12.35
C LYS A 87 -18.82 16.70 12.97
N PHE A 88 -18.32 16.96 14.18
CA PHE A 88 -17.40 16.05 14.86
C PHE A 88 -17.61 16.01 16.36
N ALA A 89 -17.22 14.88 16.97
CA ALA A 89 -17.33 14.69 18.41
C ALA A 89 -16.31 15.54 19.16
N PRO A 90 -16.65 16.12 20.32
CA PRO A 90 -15.70 16.85 21.15
C PRO A 90 -14.78 15.87 21.89
N THR A 91 -13.50 15.81 21.53
CA THR A 91 -12.56 14.85 22.13
C THR A 91 -11.44 15.51 22.91
N ALA A 92 -11.34 16.85 22.89
CA ALA A 92 -10.32 17.58 23.62
C ALA A 92 -10.30 17.31 25.13
N ALA A 93 -11.46 17.05 25.75
CA ALA A 93 -11.56 16.77 27.18
C ALA A 93 -11.16 15.33 27.57
N HIS A 94 -11.07 14.41 26.60
CA HIS A 94 -10.95 12.97 26.84
C HIS A 94 -9.68 12.36 26.23
N ILE A 95 -8.92 13.15 25.47
CA ILE A 95 -7.71 12.67 24.81
C ILE A 95 -6.55 12.57 25.79
N GLU A 96 -5.91 11.40 25.86
CA GLU A 96 -4.68 11.21 26.63
C GLU A 96 -3.43 11.42 25.76
N ASN A 97 -3.49 11.02 24.48
CA ASN A 97 -2.38 11.08 23.53
C ASN A 97 -2.89 11.36 22.10
N GLY A 98 -2.02 11.97 21.28
CA GLY A 98 -2.34 12.27 19.88
C GLY A 98 -3.02 13.63 19.70
N MET A 99 -3.84 13.75 18.66
CA MET A 99 -4.50 14.99 18.26
C MET A 99 -6.01 14.90 18.51
N SER A 100 -6.60 15.91 19.16
CA SER A 100 -8.05 15.99 19.36
C SER A 100 -8.77 16.31 18.05
N ASN A 101 -10.05 15.99 17.95
CA ASN A 101 -10.87 16.33 16.78
C ASN A 101 -10.90 17.85 16.59
N GLU A 102 -11.04 18.62 17.66
CA GLU A 102 -11.01 20.08 17.63
C GLU A 102 -9.73 20.60 16.96
N THR A 103 -8.57 20.03 17.31
CA THR A 103 -7.29 20.40 16.71
C THR A 103 -7.20 19.95 15.26
N PHE A 104 -7.63 18.71 14.97
CA PHE A 104 -7.61 18.15 13.63
C PHE A 104 -8.46 18.97 12.65
N TYR A 105 -9.74 19.20 12.96
CA TYR A 105 -10.64 19.92 12.06
C TYR A 105 -10.28 21.40 11.96
N LYS A 106 -9.76 22.02 13.02
CA LYS A 106 -9.22 23.38 12.92
C LYS A 106 -8.01 23.47 11.98
N THR A 107 -7.18 22.43 11.95
CA THR A 107 -5.94 22.42 11.15
C THR A 107 -6.19 22.01 9.70
N TYR A 108 -7.02 21.00 9.48
CA TYR A 108 -7.17 20.33 8.18
C TYR A 108 -8.60 20.35 7.62
N GLY A 109 -9.57 20.88 8.38
CA GLY A 109 -10.99 20.80 8.02
C GLY A 109 -11.35 21.53 6.72
N ASP A 110 -10.58 22.55 6.33
CA ASP A 110 -10.81 23.28 5.07
C ASP A 110 -10.25 22.52 3.85
N GLU A 111 -9.35 21.55 4.06
CA GLU A 111 -8.75 20.70 3.03
C GLU A 111 -9.36 19.28 3.02
N LEU A 112 -10.33 19.03 3.90
CA LEU A 112 -10.92 17.71 4.10
C LEU A 112 -12.13 17.48 3.19
N LEU A 113 -12.04 16.45 2.33
CA LEU A 113 -13.20 15.91 1.62
C LEU A 113 -13.75 14.69 2.36
N VAL A 114 -15.02 14.73 2.75
CA VAL A 114 -15.73 13.59 3.35
C VAL A 114 -16.77 13.06 2.37
N LEU A 115 -16.64 11.78 2.01
CA LEU A 115 -17.70 11.03 1.34
C LEU A 115 -18.56 10.37 2.40
N ASN A 116 -19.68 11.01 2.74
CA ASN A 116 -20.56 10.57 3.82
C ASN A 116 -21.49 9.43 3.35
N GLY A 117 -20.98 8.20 3.50
CA GLY A 117 -21.69 6.98 3.15
C GLY A 117 -21.28 6.42 1.79
N LEU A 118 -20.86 5.16 1.79
CA LEU A 118 -20.66 4.36 0.58
C LEU A 118 -21.46 3.08 0.78
N ASP A 119 -22.52 2.90 -0.01
CA ASP A 119 -23.33 1.68 0.02
C ASP A 119 -22.65 0.61 -0.84
N TYR A 120 -22.14 -0.41 -0.17
CA TYR A 120 -21.50 -1.55 -0.82
C TYR A 120 -22.47 -2.71 -1.08
N SER A 121 -23.72 -2.61 -0.61
CA SER A 121 -24.72 -3.68 -0.68
C SER A 121 -24.21 -5.03 -0.13
N ILE A 122 -23.31 -4.98 0.85
CA ILE A 122 -22.69 -6.14 1.50
C ILE A 122 -22.91 -6.05 3.00
N ASN A 123 -23.47 -7.10 3.59
CA ASN A 123 -23.77 -7.18 5.02
C ASN A 123 -22.71 -7.97 5.84
N ASN A 124 -21.62 -8.41 5.21
CA ASN A 124 -20.57 -9.20 5.85
C ASN A 124 -19.22 -8.49 5.79
N HIS A 125 -18.54 -8.40 6.93
CA HIS A 125 -17.26 -7.71 7.07
C HIS A 125 -16.17 -8.23 6.12
N SER A 126 -16.00 -9.55 5.99
CA SER A 126 -14.89 -10.12 5.21
C SER A 126 -15.04 -9.86 3.69
N PRO A 127 -16.21 -10.13 3.08
CA PRO A 127 -16.47 -9.76 1.70
C PRO A 127 -16.47 -8.25 1.47
N CYS A 128 -16.96 -7.44 2.43
CA CYS A 128 -16.96 -5.98 2.32
C CYS A 128 -15.53 -5.42 2.24
N LYS A 129 -14.61 -5.89 3.10
CA LYS A 129 -13.18 -5.48 3.03
C LYS A 129 -12.56 -5.76 1.66
N ARG A 130 -12.92 -6.90 1.05
CA ARG A 130 -12.44 -7.24 -0.29
C ARG A 130 -13.03 -6.31 -1.34
N TYR A 131 -14.34 -6.10 -1.30
CA TYR A 131 -15.04 -5.25 -2.26
C TYR A 131 -14.57 -3.80 -2.19
N MET A 132 -14.38 -3.27 -0.98
CA MET A 132 -13.72 -2.00 -0.71
C MET A 132 -12.33 -1.89 -1.36
N ALA A 133 -11.54 -2.96 -1.26
CA ALA A 133 -10.18 -2.95 -1.76
C ALA A 133 -10.12 -3.04 -3.29
N THR A 134 -10.94 -3.89 -3.93
CA THR A 134 -10.77 -4.26 -5.35
C THR A 134 -11.95 -3.89 -6.26
N GLY A 135 -13.08 -3.43 -5.70
CA GLY A 135 -14.33 -3.22 -6.43
C GLY A 135 -15.01 -4.52 -6.91
N LYS A 136 -14.52 -5.71 -6.53
CA LYS A 136 -15.08 -7.00 -6.95
C LYS A 136 -15.16 -8.00 -5.80
N LEU A 137 -16.37 -8.48 -5.53
CA LEU A 137 -16.65 -9.32 -4.36
C LEU A 137 -16.01 -10.71 -4.46
N ASP A 138 -16.05 -11.28 -5.67
CA ASP A 138 -15.66 -12.66 -5.91
C ASP A 138 -14.26 -12.77 -6.53
N SER A 139 -13.47 -11.69 -6.50
CA SER A 139 -12.15 -11.68 -7.10
C SER A 139 -11.14 -10.82 -6.36
N LEU A 140 -9.93 -11.36 -6.25
CA LEU A 140 -8.74 -10.65 -5.80
C LEU A 140 -7.83 -10.25 -6.97
N ALA A 141 -8.28 -10.43 -8.22
CA ALA A 141 -7.45 -10.11 -9.39
C ALA A 141 -7.46 -8.62 -9.74
N TYR A 142 -8.52 -7.90 -9.36
CA TYR A 142 -8.71 -6.50 -9.72
C TYR A 142 -7.77 -5.60 -8.92
N PRO A 143 -7.26 -4.51 -9.54
CA PRO A 143 -6.34 -3.62 -8.88
C PRO A 143 -7.00 -2.94 -7.68
N THR A 144 -6.22 -2.70 -6.62
CA THR A 144 -6.69 -1.82 -5.54
C THR A 144 -6.75 -0.37 -6.00
N PHE A 145 -7.52 0.46 -5.30
CA PHE A 145 -7.57 1.89 -5.61
C PHE A 145 -6.17 2.54 -5.60
N ALA A 146 -5.33 2.20 -4.61
CA ALA A 146 -3.94 2.67 -4.57
C ALA A 146 -3.12 2.20 -5.78
N ALA A 147 -3.29 0.95 -6.21
CA ALA A 147 -2.61 0.43 -7.40
C ALA A 147 -3.08 1.12 -8.70
N LEU A 148 -4.37 1.46 -8.80
CA LEU A 148 -4.91 2.26 -9.91
C LEU A 148 -4.29 3.66 -9.94
N VAL A 149 -4.23 4.34 -8.79
CA VAL A 149 -3.60 5.67 -8.69
C VAL A 149 -2.12 5.58 -9.09
N ALA A 150 -1.39 4.59 -8.59
CA ALA A 150 0.02 4.40 -8.92
C ALA A 150 0.24 4.15 -10.42
N ALA A 151 -0.57 3.30 -11.05
CA ALA A 151 -0.51 3.04 -12.50
C ALA A 151 -0.75 4.32 -13.32
N CYS A 152 -1.69 5.17 -12.89
CA CYS A 152 -2.03 6.40 -13.60
C CYS A 152 -1.04 7.55 -13.34
N ARG A 153 -0.44 7.64 -12.15
CA ARG A 153 0.31 8.82 -11.68
C ARG A 153 1.82 8.60 -11.56
N GLY A 154 2.28 7.36 -11.50
CA GLY A 154 3.71 7.03 -11.44
C GLY A 154 4.16 5.97 -12.43
N PRO A 155 3.70 5.93 -13.70
CA PRO A 155 4.10 4.88 -14.64
C PRO A 155 5.61 4.82 -14.87
N GLU A 156 6.30 5.97 -14.79
CA GLU A 156 7.76 6.09 -14.94
C GLU A 156 8.51 6.02 -13.59
N THR A 157 7.78 5.94 -12.47
CA THR A 157 8.40 5.91 -11.14
C THR A 157 8.92 4.50 -10.86
N PRO A 158 10.23 4.32 -10.55
CA PRO A 158 10.81 2.99 -10.28
C PRO A 158 10.10 2.22 -9.16
N LEU A 159 9.49 2.94 -8.21
CA LEU A 159 8.75 2.39 -7.07
C LEU A 159 7.37 3.06 -6.93
N ALA A 160 6.53 2.94 -7.96
CA ALA A 160 5.24 3.60 -8.02
C ALA A 160 4.22 3.08 -6.98
N PHE A 161 4.25 1.79 -6.64
CA PHE A 161 3.29 1.18 -5.73
C PHE A 161 3.99 0.40 -4.62
N LEU A 162 3.87 0.93 -3.41
CA LEU A 162 4.36 0.34 -2.17
C LEU A 162 3.16 -0.11 -1.33
N THR A 163 3.16 -1.35 -0.88
CA THR A 163 2.03 -1.93 -0.13
C THR A 163 2.48 -2.63 1.16
N PHE A 164 1.70 -2.37 2.20
CA PHE A 164 1.78 -3.00 3.51
C PHE A 164 0.35 -3.29 3.98
N GLY A 165 -0.14 -4.50 3.73
CA GLY A 165 -1.51 -4.88 4.09
C GLY A 165 -2.02 -6.11 3.35
N ASN A 166 -3.25 -6.52 3.70
CA ASN A 166 -3.85 -7.76 3.23
C ASN A 166 -4.35 -7.72 1.78
N TYR A 167 -4.60 -6.53 1.23
CA TYR A 167 -5.04 -6.36 -0.16
C TYR A 167 -3.99 -5.57 -0.94
N SER A 168 -3.51 -6.13 -2.05
CA SER A 168 -2.40 -5.55 -2.81
C SER A 168 -2.44 -5.88 -4.30
N ALA A 169 -3.54 -6.44 -4.78
CA ALA A 169 -3.65 -6.80 -6.19
C ALA A 169 -3.46 -5.56 -7.07
N THR A 170 -2.69 -5.71 -8.15
CA THR A 170 -2.38 -4.61 -9.08
C THR A 170 -3.10 -4.75 -10.41
N GLY A 171 -3.83 -5.85 -10.64
CA GLY A 171 -4.44 -6.13 -11.93
C GLY A 171 -3.46 -6.14 -13.10
N ASN A 172 -2.16 -6.39 -12.83
CA ASN A 172 -1.05 -6.25 -13.78
C ASN A 172 -0.87 -4.84 -14.36
N LEU A 173 -1.40 -3.80 -13.72
CA LEU A 173 -1.28 -2.41 -14.18
C LEU A 173 -0.01 -1.72 -13.69
N VAL A 174 0.52 -2.14 -12.53
CA VAL A 174 1.72 -1.57 -11.91
C VAL A 174 2.52 -2.66 -11.21
N PRO A 175 3.87 -2.62 -11.24
CA PRO A 175 4.69 -3.49 -10.41
C PRO A 175 4.38 -3.31 -8.93
N MET A 176 4.33 -4.41 -8.17
CA MET A 176 4.09 -4.39 -6.74
C MET A 176 5.41 -4.45 -5.97
N ALA A 177 5.66 -3.47 -5.10
CA ALA A 177 6.67 -3.58 -4.06
C ALA A 177 6.02 -3.78 -2.70
N ARG A 178 6.36 -4.88 -2.02
CA ARG A 178 5.81 -5.23 -0.72
C ARG A 178 6.86 -5.07 0.37
N ILE A 179 6.51 -4.31 1.40
CA ILE A 179 7.28 -4.29 2.63
C ILE A 179 6.84 -5.51 3.45
N PRO A 180 7.76 -6.41 3.85
CA PRO A 180 7.41 -7.53 4.70
C PRO A 180 6.85 -7.02 6.03
N TYR A 181 6.01 -7.83 6.69
CA TYR A 181 5.63 -7.55 8.06
C TYR A 181 6.90 -7.39 8.90
N LEU A 182 7.11 -6.19 9.46
CA LEU A 182 8.04 -6.06 10.55
C LEU A 182 7.53 -6.96 11.66
N SER A 183 8.42 -7.78 12.22
CA SER A 183 8.11 -8.57 13.41
C SER A 183 7.63 -7.60 14.50
N SER A 184 6.33 -7.60 14.78
CA SER A 184 5.60 -6.80 15.77
C SER A 184 5.40 -5.30 15.50
N LEU A 185 4.13 -4.89 15.59
CA LEU A 185 3.60 -4.22 16.78
C LEU A 185 2.55 -5.13 17.42
#